data_AF-A0A0G4HTT7-F1
#
_entry.id   AF-A0A0G4HTT7-F1
#
_cell.length_a   1.000
_cell.length_b   1.000
_cell.length_c   1.000
_cell.angle_alpha   90.00
_cell.angle_beta   90.00
_cell.angle_gamma   90.00
#
_symmetry.space_group_name_H-M   'P 1'
#
loop_
_entity.id
_entity.type
_entity.pdbx_description
1 polymer ?
#
loop_
_entity_poly.entity_id
_entity_poly.type
_entity_poly.pdbx_seq_one_letter_code
_entity_poly.pdbx_strand_id
1 'polypeptide(L)'
;MSSGHILSLTGTHFVNVRKGNHSPEAIIRSEQVEVGDGMWVIAPNGARIPATVVKTETVTNAEGLFAPVPLTASRIVVDGVEASTWGAFVSFGLFHETLAPTVYASLRAAILRPLFALANVLEGPELMARGVAAIWGDGSGVMSADAALSSACGQECLQASVLLLSLVWFAGVGKKKQAA
;
A
#
# COMPACT_ATOMS: atom_id res chain seq x y z
N MET A 1 -12.50 8.51 -26.35
CA MET A 1 -11.32 7.69 -26.68
C MET A 1 -10.74 7.15 -25.38
N SER A 2 -10.49 5.85 -25.28
CA SER A 2 -9.80 5.23 -24.14
C SER A 2 -8.31 5.58 -24.20
N SER A 3 -7.65 5.78 -23.06
CA SER A 3 -6.20 5.99 -23.01
C SER A 3 -5.41 4.73 -23.37
N GLY A 4 -6.05 3.55 -23.42
CA GLY A 4 -5.42 2.28 -23.77
C GLY A 4 -4.53 1.68 -22.67
N HIS A 5 -4.50 2.27 -21.48
CA HIS A 5 -3.71 1.79 -20.35
C HIS A 5 -4.50 0.75 -19.55
N ILE A 6 -3.81 -0.28 -19.07
CA ILE A 6 -4.37 -1.37 -18.28
C ILE A 6 -3.51 -1.50 -17.03
N LEU A 7 -4.16 -1.66 -15.87
CA LEU A 7 -3.48 -1.84 -14.60
C LEU A 7 -4.11 -3.03 -13.87
N SER A 8 -3.29 -4.04 -13.57
CA SER A 8 -3.69 -5.24 -12.82
C SER A 8 -3.23 -5.12 -11.37
N LEU A 9 -4.16 -5.29 -10.43
CA LEU A 9 -3.91 -5.14 -9.00
C LEU A 9 -4.68 -6.23 -8.22
N THR A 10 -4.26 -6.49 -6.98
CA THR A 10 -5.10 -7.24 -6.04
C THR A 10 -6.36 -6.43 -5.72
N GLY A 11 -7.48 -7.09 -5.44
CA GLY A 11 -8.78 -6.44 -5.14
C GLY A 11 -8.76 -5.51 -3.92
N THR A 12 -7.81 -5.72 -3.01
CA THR A 12 -7.62 -4.92 -1.80
C THR A 12 -6.58 -3.80 -1.95
N HIS A 13 -5.91 -3.70 -3.10
CA HIS A 13 -4.92 -2.66 -3.34
C HIS A 13 -5.56 -1.28 -3.34
N PHE A 14 -4.91 -0.30 -2.72
CA PHE A 14 -5.45 1.06 -2.71
C PHE A 14 -5.10 1.80 -4.01
N VAL A 15 -6.07 2.55 -4.52
CA VAL A 15 -5.91 3.36 -5.73
C VAL A 15 -6.47 4.75 -5.53
N ASN A 16 -5.81 5.73 -6.16
CA ASN A 16 -6.26 7.12 -6.16
C ASN A 16 -7.30 7.29 -7.27
N VAL A 17 -8.53 7.60 -6.88
CA VAL A 17 -9.69 7.63 -7.78
C VAL A 17 -10.49 8.90 -7.56
N ARG A 18 -10.95 9.49 -8.66
CA ARG A 18 -11.93 10.57 -8.70
C ARG A 18 -13.28 9.97 -9.02
N LYS A 19 -14.12 9.73 -7.99
CA LYS A 19 -15.42 9.06 -8.17
C LYS A 19 -16.30 9.80 -9.19
N GLY A 20 -16.81 9.04 -10.16
CA GLY A 20 -17.57 9.57 -11.31
C GLY A 20 -16.82 10.62 -12.14
N ASN A 21 -15.48 10.67 -12.06
CA ASN A 21 -14.60 11.63 -12.74
C ASN A 21 -14.82 13.12 -12.39
N HIS A 22 -15.65 13.42 -11.39
CA HIS A 22 -15.98 14.80 -10.97
C HIS A 22 -15.68 15.07 -9.50
N SER A 23 -15.50 14.03 -8.70
CA SER A 23 -15.21 14.16 -7.27
C SER A 23 -13.73 14.46 -7.02
N PRO A 24 -13.38 15.02 -5.84
CA PRO A 24 -12.00 15.06 -5.37
C PRO A 24 -11.37 13.66 -5.39
N GLU A 25 -10.05 13.63 -5.52
CA GLU A 25 -9.30 12.39 -5.45
C GLU A 25 -9.45 11.77 -4.05
N ALA A 26 -9.88 10.52 -4.01
CA ALA A 26 -9.99 9.70 -2.82
C ALA A 26 -9.19 8.42 -3.00
N ILE A 27 -8.78 7.84 -1.88
CA ILE A 27 -8.10 6.55 -1.86
C ILE A 27 -9.15 5.50 -1.53
N ILE A 28 -9.37 4.59 -2.46
CA ILE A 28 -10.34 3.49 -2.32
C ILE A 28 -9.67 2.17 -2.64
N ARG A 29 -10.31 1.05 -2.32
CA ARG A 29 -9.87 -0.27 -2.75
C ARG A 29 -10.13 -0.46 -4.25
N SER A 30 -9.25 -1.19 -4.92
CA SER A 30 -9.38 -1.48 -6.36
C SER A 30 -10.67 -2.23 -6.70
N GLU A 31 -11.18 -3.09 -5.80
CA GLU A 31 -12.47 -3.78 -5.95
C GLU A 31 -13.68 -2.84 -5.98
N GLN A 32 -13.53 -1.61 -5.48
CA GLN A 32 -14.58 -0.58 -5.45
C GLN A 32 -14.49 0.38 -6.65
N VAL A 33 -13.53 0.18 -7.56
CA VAL A 33 -13.40 0.98 -8.78
C VAL A 33 -14.50 0.60 -9.75
N GLU A 34 -15.18 1.61 -10.27
CA GLU A 34 -16.30 1.43 -11.20
C GLU A 34 -16.00 2.04 -12.56
N VAL A 35 -16.67 1.54 -13.59
CA VAL A 35 -16.65 2.17 -14.92
C VAL A 35 -17.22 3.59 -14.80
N GLY A 36 -16.51 4.56 -15.37
CA GLY A 36 -16.83 5.99 -15.25
C GLY A 36 -16.02 6.73 -14.20
N ASP A 37 -15.31 6.02 -13.32
CA ASP A 37 -14.39 6.65 -12.37
C ASP A 37 -13.18 7.29 -13.08
N GLY A 38 -12.64 8.36 -12.49
CA GLY A 38 -11.47 9.05 -12.99
C GLY A 38 -10.19 8.53 -12.35
N MET A 39 -9.18 8.22 -13.15
CA MET A 39 -7.83 7.89 -12.70
C MET A 39 -6.81 8.83 -13.34
N TRP A 40 -5.55 8.68 -12.95
CA TRP A 40 -4.44 9.44 -13.49
C TRP A 40 -3.51 8.53 -14.27
N VAL A 41 -3.19 8.95 -15.48
CA VAL A 41 -2.28 8.27 -16.39
C VAL A 41 -1.11 9.21 -16.64
N ILE A 42 0.08 8.65 -16.83
CA ILE A 42 1.27 9.40 -17.19
C ILE A 42 1.46 9.29 -18.69
N ALA A 43 1.37 10.41 -19.38
CA ALA A 43 1.62 10.50 -20.81
C ALA A 43 3.11 10.28 -21.13
N PRO A 44 3.48 9.94 -22.39
CA PRO A 44 4.87 9.69 -22.77
C PRO A 44 5.84 10.85 -22.50
N ASN A 45 5.32 12.09 -22.43
CA ASN A 45 6.09 13.28 -22.08
C ASN A 45 6.23 13.51 -20.56
N GLY A 46 5.78 12.56 -19.74
CA GLY A 46 5.79 12.64 -18.27
C GLY A 46 4.62 13.42 -17.67
N ALA A 47 3.71 13.96 -18.49
CA ALA A 47 2.58 14.74 -17.98
C ALA A 47 1.51 13.82 -17.35
N ARG A 48 1.02 14.21 -16.17
CA ARG A 48 -0.10 13.56 -15.50
C ARG A 48 -1.42 14.00 -16.13
N ILE A 49 -2.11 13.08 -16.80
CA ILE A 49 -3.35 13.33 -17.53
C ILE A 49 -4.53 12.59 -16.88
N PRO A 50 -5.72 13.22 -16.82
CA PRO A 50 -6.93 12.54 -16.34
C PRO A 50 -7.40 11.50 -17.38
N ALA A 51 -7.71 10.30 -16.92
CA ALA A 51 -8.31 9.24 -17.72
C ALA A 51 -9.58 8.72 -17.03
N THR A 52 -10.48 8.12 -17.81
CA THR A 52 -11.71 7.49 -17.29
C THR A 52 -11.59 5.98 -17.39
N VAL A 53 -11.98 5.27 -16.34
CA VAL A 53 -12.07 3.82 -16.33
C VAL A 53 -13.20 3.41 -17.26
N VAL A 54 -12.87 2.65 -18.31
CA VAL A 54 -13.84 2.19 -19.32
C VAL A 54 -14.24 0.73 -19.15
N LYS A 55 -13.45 -0.04 -18.39
CA LYS A 55 -13.66 -1.47 -18.13
C LYS A 55 -12.99 -1.83 -16.81
N THR A 56 -13.65 -2.69 -16.04
CA THR A 56 -13.07 -3.40 -14.89
C THR A 56 -13.31 -4.89 -15.07
N GLU A 57 -12.35 -5.73 -14.67
CA GLU A 57 -12.49 -7.18 -14.73
C GLU A 57 -11.71 -7.84 -13.60
N THR A 58 -12.27 -8.93 -13.07
CA THR A 58 -11.60 -9.74 -12.03
C THR A 58 -10.89 -10.90 -12.69
N VAL A 59 -9.58 -11.01 -12.45
CA VAL A 59 -8.75 -12.13 -12.91
C VAL A 59 -8.45 -13.02 -11.71
N THR A 60 -8.87 -14.30 -11.77
CA THR A 60 -8.74 -15.24 -10.66
C THR A 60 -7.41 -16.01 -10.63
N ASN A 61 -6.72 -16.12 -11.76
CA ASN A 61 -5.45 -16.84 -11.90
C ASN A 61 -4.37 -15.92 -12.49
N ALA A 62 -3.90 -14.97 -11.69
CA ALA A 62 -2.72 -14.16 -12.02
C ALA A 62 -1.48 -14.77 -11.34
N GLU A 63 -0.44 -15.04 -12.13
CA GLU A 63 0.85 -15.50 -11.61
C GLU A 63 1.80 -14.32 -11.38
N GLY A 64 2.44 -14.31 -10.22
CA GLY A 64 3.37 -13.25 -9.83
C GLY A 64 2.67 -12.02 -9.24
N LEU A 65 3.25 -11.49 -8.16
CA LEU A 65 2.83 -10.25 -7.55
C LEU A 65 4.05 -9.32 -7.52
N PHE A 66 3.89 -8.06 -7.87
CA PHE A 66 4.98 -7.09 -7.73
C PHE A 66 4.51 -5.94 -6.85
N ALA A 67 5.11 -5.80 -5.66
CA ALA A 67 4.66 -4.84 -4.64
C ALA A 67 5.80 -3.94 -4.17
N PRO A 68 6.32 -3.04 -5.03
CA PRO A 68 7.41 -2.15 -4.66
C PRO A 68 6.95 -1.15 -3.59
N VAL A 69 7.72 -1.01 -2.50
CA VAL A 69 7.48 -0.03 -1.44
C VAL A 69 8.51 1.10 -1.52
N PRO A 70 8.19 2.25 -2.15
CA PRO A 70 9.10 3.39 -2.16
C PRO A 70 9.21 4.05 -0.78
N LEU A 71 10.46 4.32 -0.39
CA LEU A 71 10.79 4.91 0.91
C LEU A 71 10.35 6.38 1.06
N THR A 72 10.12 7.07 -0.06
CA THR A 72 9.86 8.51 -0.11
C THR A 72 8.55 8.89 -0.80
N ALA A 73 8.14 8.17 -1.84
CA ALA A 73 6.93 8.47 -2.62
C ALA A 73 5.67 7.81 -2.04
N SER A 74 4.50 8.44 -2.13
CA SER A 74 3.19 7.85 -1.80
C SER A 74 2.46 7.25 -3.00
N ARG A 75 3.02 7.45 -4.20
CA ARG A 75 2.43 7.10 -5.48
C ARG A 75 3.50 6.43 -6.34
N ILE A 76 3.06 5.49 -7.17
CA ILE A 76 3.92 4.79 -8.13
C ILE A 76 3.19 4.70 -9.46
N VAL A 77 3.96 4.72 -10.54
CA VAL A 77 3.43 4.55 -11.88
C VAL A 77 3.70 3.11 -12.29
N VAL A 78 2.64 2.37 -12.60
CA VAL A 78 2.70 0.99 -13.09
C VAL A 78 1.89 0.94 -14.38
N ASP A 79 2.49 0.44 -15.45
CA ASP A 79 1.88 0.37 -16.77
C ASP A 79 1.29 1.72 -17.24
N GLY A 80 1.97 2.81 -16.88
CA GLY A 80 1.57 4.19 -17.18
C GLY A 80 0.38 4.72 -16.36
N VAL A 81 -0.18 3.94 -15.44
CA VAL A 81 -1.24 4.35 -14.53
C VAL A 81 -0.66 4.68 -13.15
N GLU A 82 -1.10 5.79 -12.56
CA GLU A 82 -0.72 6.15 -11.19
C GLU A 82 -1.52 5.29 -10.19
N ALA A 83 -0.81 4.46 -9.44
CA ALA A 83 -1.34 3.67 -8.34
C ALA A 83 -0.84 4.21 -7.00
N SER A 84 -1.57 3.89 -5.93
CA SER A 84 -1.02 4.10 -4.59
C SER A 84 0.12 3.12 -4.35
N THR A 85 1.14 3.59 -3.63
CA THR A 85 2.20 2.70 -3.09
C THR A 85 1.71 1.83 -1.94
N TRP A 86 0.49 2.11 -1.48
CA TRP A 86 -0.14 1.38 -0.40
C TRP A 86 -0.89 0.19 -1.00
N GLY A 87 -0.16 -0.90 -1.19
CA GLY A 87 -0.82 -2.21 -1.24
C GLY A 87 -1.20 -2.64 0.17
N ALA A 88 -2.13 -3.58 0.28
CA ALA A 88 -2.54 -4.17 1.54
C ALA A 88 -1.42 -5.05 2.13
N PHE A 89 -0.23 -4.49 2.38
CA PHE A 89 0.85 -5.22 3.03
C PHE A 89 0.54 -5.58 4.48
N VAL A 90 -0.52 -5.02 5.05
CA VAL A 90 -0.99 -5.32 6.42
C VAL A 90 -2.51 -5.08 6.54
N SER A 91 -3.33 -5.35 5.51
CA SER A 91 -4.74 -4.95 5.59
C SER A 91 -5.74 -5.89 4.93
N PHE A 92 -5.84 -7.10 5.48
CA PHE A 92 -7.14 -7.77 5.59
C PHE A 92 -7.96 -7.09 6.67
N GLY A 93 -8.73 -6.07 6.31
CA GLY A 93 -9.79 -5.51 7.16
C GLY A 93 -9.38 -4.81 8.46
N LEU A 94 -8.09 -4.68 8.77
CA LEU A 94 -7.62 -4.16 10.07
C LEU A 94 -7.76 -2.65 10.21
N PHE A 95 -7.60 -1.91 9.11
CA PHE A 95 -7.74 -0.48 9.10
C PHE A 95 -8.77 -0.07 8.06
N HIS A 96 -9.68 0.80 8.47
CA HIS A 96 -10.58 1.48 7.56
C HIS A 96 -9.75 2.28 6.54
N GLU A 97 -10.27 2.44 5.32
CA GLU A 97 -9.58 3.09 4.18
C GLU A 97 -9.08 4.50 4.52
N THR A 98 -9.75 5.14 5.48
CA THR A 98 -9.42 6.46 6.02
C THR A 98 -8.14 6.48 6.87
N LEU A 99 -7.79 5.38 7.54
CA LEU A 99 -6.62 5.30 8.43
C LEU A 99 -5.41 4.66 7.77
N ALA A 100 -5.63 3.86 6.73
CA ALA A 100 -4.56 3.14 6.04
C ALA A 100 -3.38 4.06 5.63
N PRO A 101 -3.60 5.23 4.99
CA PRO A 101 -2.49 6.10 4.58
C PRO A 101 -1.58 6.53 5.74
N THR A 102 -2.17 6.88 6.88
CA THR A 102 -1.45 7.34 8.07
C THR A 102 -0.66 6.22 8.73
N VAL A 103 -1.26 5.03 8.83
CA VAL A 103 -0.62 3.84 9.39
C VAL A 103 0.58 3.44 8.53
N TYR A 104 0.43 3.37 7.20
CA TYR A 104 1.54 3.07 6.29
C TYR A 104 2.64 4.13 6.31
N ALA A 105 2.28 5.42 6.35
CA ALA A 105 3.27 6.49 6.49
C ALA A 105 4.09 6.34 7.77
N SER A 106 3.44 5.96 8.87
CA SER A 106 4.08 5.73 10.17
C SER A 106 4.97 4.50 10.17
N LEU A 107 4.49 3.35 9.68
CA LEU A 107 5.28 2.12 9.49
C LEU A 107 6.52 2.39 8.62
N ARG A 108 6.35 3.12 7.52
CA ARG A 108 7.46 3.48 6.64
C ARG A 108 8.49 4.34 7.36
N ALA A 109 8.06 5.34 8.13
CA ALA A 109 8.96 6.25 8.81
C ALA A 109 9.67 5.61 10.01
N ALA A 110 8.95 4.83 10.80
CA ALA A 110 9.43 4.28 12.07
C ALA A 110 10.15 2.94 11.93
N ILE A 111 9.80 2.14 10.90
CA ILE A 111 10.31 0.78 10.75
C ILE A 111 11.09 0.65 9.44
N LEU A 112 10.47 0.88 8.29
CA LEU A 112 11.12 0.59 7.01
C LEU A 112 12.35 1.49 6.78
N ARG A 113 12.23 2.82 6.95
CA ARG A 113 13.37 3.73 6.73
C ARG A 113 14.57 3.41 7.63
N PRO A 114 14.42 3.22 8.97
CA PRO A 114 15.54 2.82 9.82
C PRO A 114 16.14 1.46 9.46
N LEU A 115 15.30 0.46 9.14
CA LEU A 115 15.80 -0.85 8.72
C LEU A 115 16.60 -0.77 7.43
N PHE A 116 16.13 -0.01 6.44
CA PHE A 116 16.87 0.21 5.20
C PHE A 116 18.15 0.99 5.42
N ALA A 117 18.14 2.00 6.29
CA ALA A 117 19.35 2.75 6.66
C ALA A 117 20.37 1.84 7.35
N LEU A 118 19.93 0.99 8.28
CA LEU A 118 20.78 0.03 8.99
C LEU A 118 21.36 -1.03 8.03
N ALA A 119 20.53 -1.61 7.16
CA ALA A 119 20.97 -2.58 6.18
C ALA A 119 22.00 -2.00 5.20
N ASN A 120 21.79 -0.75 4.73
CA ASN A 120 22.78 -0.04 3.92
C ASN A 120 24.12 0.15 4.63
N VAL A 121 24.11 0.38 5.95
CA VAL A 121 25.32 0.54 6.76
C VAL A 121 26.04 -0.79 6.99
N LEU A 122 25.30 -1.89 7.17
CA LEU A 122 25.86 -3.20 7.52
C LEU A 122 26.38 -4.00 6.31
N GLU A 123 25.69 -3.93 5.17
CA GLU A 123 25.95 -4.87 4.05
C GLU A 123 26.16 -4.18 2.69
N GLY A 124 26.05 -2.84 2.64
CA GLY A 124 26.19 -2.06 1.42
C GLY A 124 24.95 -2.11 0.49
N PRO A 125 24.91 -1.24 -0.54
CA PRO A 125 23.70 -1.04 -1.35
C PRO A 125 23.28 -2.23 -2.22
N GLU A 126 24.20 -3.13 -2.59
CA GLU A 126 23.90 -4.29 -3.46
C GLU A 126 23.11 -5.40 -2.75
N LEU A 127 23.44 -5.72 -1.50
CA LEU A 127 22.73 -6.76 -0.74
C LEU A 127 21.31 -6.32 -0.39
N MET A 128 21.11 -5.02 -0.17
CA MET A 128 19.80 -4.40 -0.04
C MET A 128 18.98 -4.50 -1.33
N ALA A 129 19.56 -4.22 -2.49
CA ALA A 129 18.87 -4.41 -3.77
C ALA A 129 18.40 -5.86 -3.96
N ARG A 130 19.21 -6.84 -3.50
CA ARG A 130 18.86 -8.27 -3.52
C ARG A 130 17.80 -8.65 -2.50
N GLY A 131 17.89 -8.15 -1.26
CA GLY A 131 16.88 -8.41 -0.21
C GLY A 131 15.53 -7.76 -0.52
N VAL A 132 15.54 -6.56 -1.10
CA VAL A 132 14.32 -5.92 -1.60
C VAL A 132 13.75 -6.69 -2.79
N ALA A 133 14.59 -7.11 -3.73
CA ALA A 133 14.14 -7.95 -4.84
C ALA A 133 13.63 -9.32 -4.37
N ALA A 134 14.17 -9.91 -3.30
CA ALA A 134 13.73 -11.20 -2.79
C ALA A 134 12.40 -11.13 -2.04
N ILE A 135 12.15 -10.06 -1.28
CA ILE A 135 10.88 -9.90 -0.53
C ILE A 135 9.79 -9.30 -1.42
N TRP A 136 10.15 -8.39 -2.32
CA TRP A 136 9.22 -7.52 -3.05
C TRP A 136 9.32 -7.63 -4.57
N GLY A 137 10.35 -8.31 -5.09
CA GLY A 137 10.67 -8.34 -6.52
C GLY A 137 9.93 -9.41 -7.32
N ASP A 138 9.56 -10.54 -6.72
CA ASP A 138 8.64 -11.52 -7.31
C ASP A 138 7.31 -11.65 -6.54
N GLY A 139 7.20 -10.92 -5.42
CA GLY A 139 6.02 -10.90 -4.57
C GLY A 139 5.81 -12.17 -3.74
N SER A 140 6.70 -13.15 -3.81
CA SER A 140 6.53 -14.43 -3.09
C SER A 140 6.56 -14.26 -1.57
N GLY A 141 7.43 -13.37 -1.07
CA GLY A 141 7.48 -12.99 0.34
C GLY A 141 6.21 -12.28 0.79
N VAL A 142 5.64 -11.44 -0.08
CA VAL A 142 4.36 -10.76 0.12
C VAL A 142 3.24 -11.78 0.25
N MET A 143 3.13 -12.70 -0.70
CA MET A 143 2.10 -13.74 -0.72
C MET A 143 2.23 -14.69 0.48
N SER A 144 3.45 -14.97 0.93
CA SER A 144 3.69 -15.80 2.12
C SER A 144 3.28 -15.09 3.41
N ALA A 145 3.59 -13.80 3.54
CA ALA A 145 3.16 -12.98 4.68
C ALA A 145 1.64 -12.81 4.67
N ASP A 146 1.04 -12.58 3.50
CA ASP A 146 -0.39 -12.50 3.26
C ASP A 146 -1.11 -13.78 3.70
N ALA A 147 -0.62 -14.95 3.28
CA ALA A 147 -1.17 -16.24 3.69
C ALA A 147 -1.06 -16.47 5.21
N ALA A 148 0.07 -16.09 5.83
CA ALA A 148 0.27 -16.23 7.26
C ALA A 148 -0.65 -15.29 8.06
N LEU A 149 -0.81 -14.04 7.63
CA LEU A 149 -1.63 -13.02 8.30
C LEU A 149 -3.13 -13.20 8.05
N SER A 150 -3.52 -13.81 6.94
CA SER A 150 -4.92 -14.17 6.63
C SER A 150 -5.39 -15.40 7.39
N SER A 151 -4.48 -16.18 7.95
CA SER A 151 -4.85 -17.33 8.78
C SER A 151 -5.56 -16.87 10.06
N ALA A 152 -6.44 -17.71 10.61
CA ALA A 152 -7.15 -17.41 11.86
C ALA A 152 -6.19 -17.05 13.01
N CYS A 153 -5.09 -17.81 13.12
CA CYS A 153 -4.02 -17.56 14.10
C CYS A 153 -3.31 -16.22 13.84
N GLY A 154 -3.03 -15.90 12.57
CA GLY A 154 -2.43 -14.62 12.17
C GLY A 154 -3.30 -13.42 12.54
N GLN A 155 -4.60 -13.51 12.29
CA GLN A 155 -5.58 -12.47 12.66
C GLN A 155 -5.65 -12.26 14.18
N GLU A 156 -5.70 -13.33 14.96
CA GLU A 156 -5.73 -13.26 16.44
C GLU A 156 -4.45 -12.65 17.01
N CYS A 157 -3.28 -13.09 16.55
CA CYS A 157 -1.99 -12.51 16.97
C CYS A 157 -1.89 -11.03 16.61
N LEU A 158 -2.38 -10.63 15.43
CA LEU A 158 -2.31 -9.25 15.01
C LEU A 158 -3.28 -8.36 15.81
N GLN A 159 -4.50 -8.81 16.05
CA GLN A 159 -5.46 -8.12 16.91
C GLN A 159 -4.92 -7.94 18.32
N ALA A 160 -4.32 -8.98 18.91
CA ALA A 160 -3.69 -8.90 20.22
C ALA A 160 -2.53 -7.88 20.24
N SER A 161 -1.73 -7.85 19.18
CA SER A 161 -0.60 -6.91 19.04
C SER A 161 -1.06 -5.46 18.91
N VAL A 162 -2.11 -5.19 18.12
CA VAL A 162 -2.73 -3.86 17.99
C VAL A 162 -3.35 -3.43 19.32
N LEU A 163 -4.01 -4.34 20.03
CA LEU A 163 -4.58 -4.06 21.35
C LEU A 163 -3.48 -3.68 22.35
N LEU A 164 -2.38 -4.45 22.41
CA LEU A 164 -1.21 -4.16 23.23
C LEU A 164 -0.57 -2.81 22.90
N LEU A 165 -0.37 -2.51 21.62
CA LEU A 165 0.21 -1.24 21.18
C LEU A 165 -0.69 -0.05 21.51
N SER A 166 -2.01 -0.19 21.36
CA SER A 166 -2.96 0.85 21.74
C SER A 166 -2.96 1.07 23.26
N LEU A 167 -2.89 0.02 24.08
CA LEU A 167 -2.77 0.11 25.53
C LEU A 167 -1.48 0.82 25.97
N VAL A 168 -0.35 0.55 25.32
CA VAL A 168 0.92 1.25 25.57
C VAL A 168 0.81 2.74 25.21
N TRP A 169 0.13 3.07 24.10
CA TRP A 169 -0.11 4.46 23.71
C TRP A 169 -0.99 5.20 24.73
N PHE A 170 -2.09 4.58 25.19
CA PHE A 170 -2.96 5.17 26.21
C PHE A 170 -2.26 5.32 27.57
N ALA A 171 -1.42 4.34 27.96
CA ALA A 171 -0.62 4.43 29.19
C ALA A 171 0.45 5.55 29.13
N GLY A 172 0.96 5.88 27.94
CA GLY A 172 1.93 6.96 27.72
C GLY A 172 1.33 8.36 27.75
N VAL A 173 0.08 8.53 27.29
CA VAL A 173 -0.60 9.84 27.22
C VAL A 173 -1.10 10.30 28.60
N GLY A 174 -1.36 9.38 29.53
CA GLY A 174 -1.84 9.69 30.88
C GLY A 174 -0.82 10.36 31.82
N LYS A 175 0.47 10.42 31.48
CA LYS A 175 1.52 10.98 32.37
C LYS A 175 1.84 12.46 32.14
N LYS A 176 1.14 13.17 31.25
CA LYS A 176 1.43 14.60 30.95
C LYS A 176 0.56 15.64 31.68
N LYS A 177 -0.21 15.28 32.70
CA LYS A 177 -0.88 16.27 33.57
C LYS A 177 -0.85 15.85 35.03
N GLN A 178 0.18 16.26 35.75
CA GLN A 178 0.14 16.69 37.15
C GLN A 178 1.55 17.10 37.57
N ALA A 179 1.90 18.35 37.30
CA ALA A 179 2.86 19.10 38.09
C ALA A 179 2.25 20.51 38.21
N ALA A 180 1.56 20.70 39.33
CA ALA A 180 1.24 22.02 39.87
C ALA A 180 2.49 22.58 40.57
#